data_AF-A0A3D4NH56-F1
#
_entry.id   AF-A0A3D4NH56-F1
#
_cell.length_a   1.000
_cell.length_b   1.000
_cell.length_c   1.000
_cell.angle_alpha   90.00
_cell.angle_beta   90.00
_cell.angle_gamma   90.00
#
_symmetry.space_group_name_H-M   'P 1'
#
loop_
_entity.id
_entity.type
_entity.pdbx_description
1 polymer ?
#
loop_
_entity_poly.entity_id
_entity_poly.type
_entity_poly.pdbx_seq_one_letter_code
_entity_poly.pdbx_strand_id
1 'polypeptide(L)'
;MTVDPLEIEDTSDWLGCPTELETCRHYLRMLENEVQELTLQLRKAREDIFGLVQMHADVSRERDRLRAELNRARTDASDAHRQATDIQTKTSWELMSKDKVISELCAKIRTLTGADPFTQLPPR
;
A
#
# COMPACT_ATOMS: atom_id res chain seq x y z
N MET A 1 -80.15 -42.26 -5.57
CA MET A 1 -80.24 -40.78 -5.57
C MET A 1 -79.25 -40.28 -6.60
N THR A 2 -79.73 -39.61 -7.64
CA THR A 2 -78.91 -39.06 -8.73
C THR A 2 -78.46 -37.67 -8.31
N VAL A 3 -77.15 -37.48 -8.08
CA VAL A 3 -76.55 -36.18 -7.78
C VAL A 3 -76.61 -35.32 -9.05
N ASP A 4 -77.06 -34.07 -8.91
CA ASP A 4 -77.17 -33.13 -10.04
C ASP A 4 -75.75 -32.82 -10.57
N PRO A 5 -75.46 -32.99 -11.88
CA PRO A 5 -74.13 -32.70 -12.45
C PRO A 5 -73.61 -31.27 -12.26
N LEU A 6 -74.45 -30.34 -11.78
CA LEU A 6 -74.12 -28.95 -11.47
C LEU A 6 -73.87 -28.67 -9.97
N GLU A 7 -74.08 -29.64 -9.07
CA GLU A 7 -73.72 -29.49 -7.66
C GLU A 7 -72.20 -29.60 -7.49
N ILE A 8 -71.56 -28.48 -7.13
CA ILE A 8 -70.16 -28.47 -6.71
C ILE A 8 -70.09 -29.00 -5.29
N GLU A 9 -69.24 -30.00 -5.06
CA GLU A 9 -68.98 -30.57 -3.73
C GLU A 9 -68.55 -29.45 -2.76
N ASP A 10 -69.15 -29.39 -1.58
CA ASP A 10 -68.81 -28.40 -0.56
C ASP A 10 -67.42 -28.70 0.00
N THR A 11 -66.41 -28.02 -0.55
CA THR A 11 -64.99 -28.19 -0.19
C THR A 11 -64.57 -27.31 0.99
N SER A 12 -65.52 -26.68 1.70
CA SER A 12 -65.22 -25.81 2.86
C SER A 12 -64.44 -26.52 3.97
N ASP A 13 -64.51 -27.86 4.04
CA ASP A 13 -63.77 -28.70 4.98
C ASP A 13 -62.39 -29.19 4.46
N TRP A 14 -62.06 -28.99 3.18
CA TRP A 14 -60.86 -29.60 2.56
C TRP A 14 -59.55 -28.90 2.93
N LEU A 15 -59.63 -27.63 3.29
CA LEU A 15 -58.50 -26.84 3.76
C LEU A 15 -59.00 -26.10 4.98
N GLY A 16 -58.79 -26.68 6.17
CA GLY A 16 -59.02 -25.96 7.42
C GLY A 16 -58.25 -24.66 7.40
N CYS A 17 -58.94 -23.55 7.08
CA CYS A 17 -58.33 -22.24 7.05
C CYS A 17 -57.78 -21.97 8.44
N PRO A 18 -56.49 -21.63 8.58
CA PRO A 18 -55.91 -21.37 9.88
C PRO A 18 -56.76 -20.29 10.56
N THR A 19 -57.12 -20.55 11.81
CA THR A 19 -57.87 -19.57 12.60
C THR A 19 -57.04 -18.30 12.72
N GLU A 20 -57.71 -17.17 12.97
CA GLU A 20 -57.01 -15.89 13.17
C GLU A 20 -55.96 -16.00 14.30
N LEU A 21 -56.27 -16.75 15.35
CA LEU A 21 -55.35 -17.01 16.46
C LEU A 21 -54.10 -17.81 16.03
N GLU A 22 -54.28 -18.84 15.20
CA GLU A 22 -53.16 -19.63 14.66
C GLU A 22 -52.28 -18.80 13.75
N THR A 23 -52.90 -17.98 12.90
CA THR A 23 -52.20 -17.03 12.02
C THR A 23 -51.39 -16.03 12.84
N CYS A 24 -52.00 -15.39 13.84
CA CYS A 24 -51.31 -14.47 14.75
C CYS A 24 -50.14 -15.15 15.48
N ARG A 25 -50.32 -16.38 15.98
CA ARG A 25 -49.26 -17.14 16.66
C ARG A 25 -48.11 -17.49 15.72
N HIS A 26 -48.41 -17.84 14.47
CA HIS A 26 -47.39 -18.07 13.45
C HIS A 26 -46.60 -16.79 13.15
N TYR A 27 -47.28 -15.66 12.94
CA TYR A 27 -46.61 -14.37 12.74
C TYR A 27 -45.72 -13.97 13.92
N LEU A 28 -46.18 -14.17 15.16
CA LEU A 28 -45.36 -13.88 16.34
C LEU A 28 -44.06 -14.70 16.34
N ARG A 29 -44.12 -15.99 16.01
CA ARG A 29 -42.93 -16.85 15.93
C ARG A 29 -41.99 -16.42 14.80
N MET A 30 -42.55 -16.05 13.64
CA MET A 30 -41.76 -15.55 12.51
C MET A 30 -41.02 -14.26 12.88
N LEU A 31 -41.71 -13.31 13.51
CA LEU A 31 -41.10 -12.06 13.96
C LEU A 31 -40.05 -12.28 15.04
N GLU A 32 -40.30 -13.19 15.99
CA GLU A 32 -39.32 -13.53 17.02
C GLU A 32 -38.04 -14.10 16.40
N ASN A 33 -38.16 -15.03 15.45
CA ASN A 33 -37.02 -15.58 14.73
C ASN A 33 -36.25 -14.52 13.94
N GLU A 34 -36.97 -13.65 13.22
CA GLU A 34 -36.35 -12.58 12.43
C GLU A 34 -35.58 -11.59 13.33
N VAL A 35 -36.16 -11.21 14.47
CA VAL A 35 -35.48 -10.33 15.44
C VAL A 35 -34.23 -11.01 16.01
N GLN A 36 -34.28 -12.31 16.29
CA GLN A 36 -33.11 -13.06 16.75
C GLN A 36 -32.00 -13.09 15.70
N GLU A 37 -32.35 -13.37 14.44
CA GLU A 37 -31.39 -13.40 13.33
C GLU A 37 -30.76 -12.02 13.07
N LEU A 38 -31.57 -10.96 13.00
CA LEU A 38 -31.07 -9.59 12.84
C LEU A 38 -30.16 -9.17 14.00
N THR A 39 -30.48 -9.62 15.23
CA THR A 39 -29.64 -9.35 16.40
C THR A 39 -28.28 -10.04 16.27
N LEU A 40 -28.24 -11.28 15.77
CA LEU A 40 -27.00 -12.01 15.53
C LEU A 40 -26.16 -11.33 14.43
N GLN A 41 -26.78 -10.98 13.31
CA GLN A 41 -26.12 -10.28 12.20
C GLN A 41 -25.57 -8.93 12.65
N LEU A 42 -26.32 -8.16 13.45
CA LEU A 42 -25.88 -6.88 13.97
C LEU A 42 -24.66 -7.02 14.90
N ARG A 43 -24.62 -8.05 15.75
CA ARG A 43 -23.45 -8.31 16.61
C ARG A 43 -22.22 -8.63 15.77
N LYS A 44 -22.35 -9.55 14.81
CA LYS A 44 -21.26 -9.90 13.89
C LYS A 44 -20.76 -8.69 13.11
N ALA A 45 -21.67 -7.91 12.54
CA ALA A 45 -21.30 -6.70 11.79
C ALA A 45 -20.55 -5.69 12.67
N ARG A 46 -20.93 -5.53 13.94
CA ARG A 46 -20.21 -4.66 14.88
C ARG A 46 -18.81 -5.17 15.19
N GLU A 47 -18.66 -6.48 15.39
CA GLU A 47 -17.35 -7.12 15.61
C GLU A 47 -16.44 -6.95 14.39
N ASP A 48 -16.97 -7.21 13.19
CA ASP A 48 -16.26 -7.07 11.92
C ASP A 48 -15.81 -5.61 11.69
N ILE A 49 -16.70 -4.64 11.90
CA ILE A 49 -16.39 -3.20 11.78
C ILE A 49 -15.31 -2.81 12.78
N PHE A 50 -15.41 -3.26 14.03
CA PHE A 50 -14.39 -2.97 15.04
C PHE A 50 -13.02 -3.53 14.63
N GLY A 51 -12.99 -4.78 14.15
CA GLY A 51 -11.78 -5.40 13.62
C GLY A 51 -11.19 -4.62 12.45
N LEU A 52 -12.02 -4.18 11.50
CA LEU A 52 -11.59 -3.35 10.36
C LEU A 52 -11.01 -2.01 10.80
N VAL A 53 -11.63 -1.33 11.77
CA VAL A 53 -11.13 -0.06 12.32
C VAL A 53 -9.77 -0.27 12.98
N GLN A 54 -9.60 -1.35 13.76
CA GLN A 54 -8.34 -1.68 14.41
C GLN A 54 -7.23 -1.94 13.37
N MET A 55 -7.51 -2.78 12.37
CA MET A 55 -6.57 -3.07 11.28
C MET A 55 -6.21 -1.80 10.50
N HIS A 56 -7.18 -0.93 10.21
CA HIS A 56 -6.92 0.34 9.54
C HIS A 56 -6.00 1.25 10.37
N ALA A 57 -6.19 1.30 11.69
CA ALA A 57 -5.34 2.05 12.59
C ALA A 57 -3.90 1.50 12.62
N ASP A 58 -3.73 0.18 12.63
CA ASP A 58 -2.41 -0.48 12.56
C ASP A 58 -1.70 -0.18 11.23
N VAL A 59 -2.39 -0.36 10.10
CA VAL A 59 -1.84 -0.07 8.76
C VAL A 59 -1.49 1.41 8.60
N SER A 60 -2.32 2.31 9.15
CA SER A 60 -2.04 3.76 9.12
C SER A 60 -0.77 4.11 9.89
N ARG A 61 -0.58 3.52 11.08
CA ARG A 61 0.65 3.70 11.88
C ARG A 61 1.88 3.20 11.13
N GLU A 62 1.81 2.02 10.52
CA GLU A 62 2.95 1.47 9.79
C GLU A 62 3.28 2.29 8.54
N ARG A 63 2.27 2.74 7.79
CA ARG A 63 2.45 3.66 6.67
C ARG A 63 3.18 4.94 7.10
N ASP A 64 2.79 5.53 8.22
CA ASP A 64 3.38 6.78 8.68
C ASP A 64 4.83 6.59 9.15
N ARG A 65 5.12 5.45 9.78
CA ARG A 65 6.49 5.02 10.09
C ARG A 65 7.33 4.88 8.82
N LEU A 66 6.86 4.11 7.84
CA LEU A 66 7.59 3.87 6.58
C LEU A 66 7.81 5.18 5.80
N ARG A 67 6.84 6.10 5.82
CA ARG A 67 7.00 7.44 5.23
C ARG A 67 8.09 8.25 5.93
N ALA A 68 8.16 8.19 7.26
CA ALA A 68 9.21 8.87 8.01
C ALA A 68 10.60 8.28 7.69
N GLU A 69 10.72 6.96 7.62
CA GLU A 69 11.96 6.27 7.23
C GLU A 69 12.38 6.62 5.79
N LEU A 70 11.44 6.62 4.85
CA LEU A 70 11.70 7.00 3.45
C LEU A 70 12.16 8.45 3.32
N ASN A 71 11.54 9.37 4.06
CA ASN A 71 11.96 10.77 4.05
C ASN A 71 13.38 10.95 4.61
N ARG A 72 13.74 10.23 5.69
CA ARG A 72 15.11 10.25 6.23
C ARG A 72 16.11 9.73 5.20
N ALA A 73 15.85 8.55 4.63
CA ALA A 73 16.72 7.96 3.61
C ALA A 73 16.89 8.88 2.39
N ARG A 74 15.84 9.61 2.00
CA ARG A 74 15.90 10.59 0.91
C ARG A 74 16.79 11.79 1.26
N THR A 75 16.68 12.31 2.49
CA THR A 75 17.55 13.38 2.97
C THR A 75 19.00 12.92 3.01
N ASP A 76 19.27 11.76 3.59
CA ASP A 76 20.62 11.19 3.69
C ASP A 76 21.24 10.98 2.29
N ALA A 77 20.46 10.47 1.34
CA ALA A 77 20.90 10.30 -0.05
C ALA A 77 21.21 11.64 -0.73
N SER A 78 20.38 12.66 -0.49
CA SER A 78 20.62 14.01 -1.01
C SER A 78 21.90 14.62 -0.43
N ASP A 79 22.13 14.46 0.86
CA ASP A 79 23.32 14.97 1.54
C ASP A 79 24.59 14.26 1.05
N ALA A 80 24.55 12.93 0.93
CA ALA A 80 25.63 12.15 0.36
C ALA A 80 25.93 12.56 -1.09
N HIS A 81 24.89 12.80 -1.90
CA HIS A 81 25.06 13.27 -3.28
C HIS A 81 25.69 14.66 -3.35
N ARG A 82 25.29 15.56 -2.45
CA ARG A 82 25.89 16.90 -2.33
C ARG A 82 27.37 16.80 -1.97
N GLN A 83 27.71 15.99 -0.97
CA GLN A 83 29.10 15.75 -0.55
C GLN A 83 29.94 15.16 -1.68
N ALA A 84 29.40 14.17 -2.42
CA ALA A 84 30.10 13.57 -3.55
C ALA A 84 30.40 14.60 -4.65
N THR A 85 29.43 15.47 -4.96
CA THR A 85 29.60 16.55 -5.95
C THR A 85 30.63 17.59 -5.50
N ASP A 86 30.61 17.98 -4.21
CA ASP A 86 31.57 18.91 -3.63
C ASP A 86 33.00 18.34 -3.69
N ILE A 87 33.18 17.07 -3.32
CA ILE A 87 34.46 16.35 -3.41
C ILE A 87 34.93 16.24 -4.85
N GLN A 88 34.06 15.82 -5.78
CA GLN A 88 34.40 15.70 -7.19
C GLN A 88 34.84 17.05 -7.78
N THR A 89 34.13 18.13 -7.43
CA THR A 89 34.47 19.48 -7.90
C THR A 89 35.82 19.89 -7.35
N LYS A 90 36.05 19.74 -6.05
CA LYS A 90 37.32 20.10 -5.40
C LYS A 90 38.50 19.32 -5.97
N THR A 91 38.37 18.00 -6.09
CA THR A 91 39.41 17.13 -6.65
C THR A 91 39.72 17.47 -8.11
N SER A 92 38.69 17.77 -8.92
CA SER A 92 38.87 18.24 -10.30
C SER A 92 39.69 19.54 -10.36
N TRP A 93 39.37 20.53 -9.52
CA TRP A 93 40.15 21.77 -9.42
C TRP A 93 41.61 21.54 -9.01
N GLU A 94 41.83 20.68 -8.02
CA GLU A 94 43.19 20.32 -7.56
C GLU A 94 43.99 19.62 -8.66
N LEU A 95 43.38 18.69 -9.40
CA LEU A 95 44.01 18.01 -10.53
C LEU A 95 44.37 19.00 -11.64
N MET A 96 43.43 19.86 -12.05
CA MET A 96 43.70 20.90 -13.06
C MET A 96 44.84 21.85 -12.65
N SER A 97 44.91 22.22 -11.36
CA SER A 97 46.02 23.02 -10.84
C SER A 97 47.35 22.28 -10.91
N LYS A 98 47.38 20.99 -10.55
CA LYS A 98 48.58 20.15 -10.64
C LYS A 98 49.01 19.93 -12.09
N ASP A 99 48.09 19.64 -12.98
CA ASP A 99 48.36 19.45 -14.42
C ASP A 99 48.97 20.69 -15.06
N LYS A 100 48.51 21.88 -14.64
CA LYS A 100 49.12 23.15 -15.06
C LYS A 100 50.58 23.26 -14.60
N VAL A 101 50.85 23.00 -13.32
CA VAL A 101 52.24 23.04 -12.78
C VAL A 101 53.13 22.01 -13.46
N ILE A 102 52.64 20.79 -13.66
CA ILE A 102 53.37 19.73 -14.37
C ILE A 102 53.70 20.19 -15.79
N SER A 103 52.73 20.78 -16.51
CA SER A 103 52.93 21.28 -17.86
C SER A 103 53.99 22.38 -17.93
N GLU A 104 53.97 23.32 -16.97
CA GLU A 104 54.97 24.39 -16.85
C GLU A 104 56.37 23.83 -16.57
N LEU A 105 56.49 22.88 -15.63
CA LEU A 105 57.76 22.21 -15.33
C LEU A 105 58.29 21.41 -16.53
N CYS A 106 57.44 20.67 -17.22
CA CYS A 106 57.80 19.93 -18.43
C CYS A 106 58.27 20.85 -19.56
N ALA A 107 57.64 22.01 -19.74
CA ALA A 107 58.09 23.02 -20.69
C ALA A 107 59.48 23.56 -20.32
N LYS A 108 59.73 23.80 -19.04
CA LYS A 108 61.03 24.30 -18.54
C LYS A 108 62.14 23.25 -18.64
N ILE A 109 61.84 21.98 -18.43
CA ILE A 109 62.80 20.88 -18.65
C ILE A 109 63.16 20.82 -20.14
N ARG A 110 62.17 20.87 -21.03
CA ARG A 110 62.43 20.88 -22.49
C ARG A 110 63.35 22.02 -22.92
N THR A 111 63.16 23.23 -22.40
CA THR A 111 64.03 24.37 -22.76
C THR A 111 65.45 24.24 -22.21
N LEU A 112 65.65 23.64 -21.04
CA LEU A 112 66.96 23.47 -20.42
C LEU A 112 67.75 22.28 -20.96
N THR A 113 67.07 21.16 -21.24
CA THR A 113 67.73 19.87 -21.55
C THR A 113 67.61 19.47 -23.03
N GLY A 114 66.74 20.13 -23.81
CA GLY A 114 66.54 19.87 -25.24
C GLY A 114 65.81 18.55 -25.57
N ALA A 115 65.45 17.76 -24.56
CA ALA A 115 64.74 16.48 -24.69
C ALA A 115 63.34 16.57 -24.03
N ASP A 116 62.36 15.87 -24.60
CA ASP A 116 61.02 15.80 -24.04
C ASP A 116 60.96 14.78 -22.88
N PRO A 117 60.51 15.17 -21.67
CA PRO A 117 60.55 14.29 -20.50
C PRO A 117 59.65 13.05 -20.62
N PHE A 118 58.65 13.06 -21.51
CA PHE A 118 57.76 11.89 -21.73
C PHE A 118 58.36 10.83 -22.66
N THR A 119 59.43 11.12 -23.39
CA THR A 119 60.08 10.14 -24.29
C THR A 119 61.05 9.19 -23.57
N GLN A 120 61.36 9.45 -22.30
CA GLN A 120 62.26 8.61 -21.49
C GLN A 120 61.54 7.60 -20.58
N LEU A 121 60.20 7.53 -20.63
CA LEU A 121 59.45 6.56 -19.82
C LEU A 121 59.64 5.15 -20.40
N PRO A 122 60.08 4.15 -19.59
CA PRO A 122 60.15 2.77 -20.04
C PRO A 122 58.75 2.25 -20.41
N PRO A 123 58.63 1.35 -21.41
CA PRO A 123 57.35 0.79 -21.79
C PRO A 123 56.71 0.05 -20.60
N ARG A 124 55.39 0.22 -20.46
CA ARG A 124 54.56 -0.47 -19.47
C ARG A 124 54.55 -1.98 -19.68
#